data_AF-A0A1N7GLF9-F1
#
_entry.id   AF-A0A1N7GLF9-F1
#
_cell.length_a   1.000
_cell.length_b   1.000
_cell.length_c   1.000
_cell.angle_alpha   90.00
_cell.angle_beta   90.00
_cell.angle_gamma   90.00
#
_symmetry.space_group_name_H-M   'P 1'
#
loop_
_entity.id
_entity.type
_entity.pdbx_description
1 polymer ?
#
loop_
_entity_poly.entity_id
_entity_poly.type
_entity_poly.pdbx_seq_one_letter_code
_entity_poly.pdbx_strand_id
1 'polypeptide(L)'
;MAAIGFPLEHSQDSVDYFCESCMQVSHGPNDEVSFIGVSGNPNVTFVFKGIDVFRHSAIDVFSLMAASDNSGPHEFSPYEYLFPNQILTLWDADEQYDRQGGENREVWGQVGIGNSAYMAAIRAIKTKM
;
A
#
# COMPACT_ATOMS: atom_id res chain seq x y z
N MET A 1 7.32 -10.08 -11.29
CA MET A 1 6.90 -10.96 -10.18
C MET A 1 7.22 -12.43 -10.42
N ALA A 2 6.80 -13.04 -11.54
CA ALA A 2 7.06 -14.46 -11.82
C ALA A 2 8.55 -14.85 -11.77
N ALA A 3 9.43 -14.00 -12.31
CA ALA A 3 10.88 -14.22 -12.30
C ALA A 3 11.52 -14.28 -10.90
N ILE A 4 10.83 -13.78 -9.87
CA ILE A 4 11.28 -13.80 -8.46
C ILE A 4 10.44 -14.74 -7.60
N GLY A 5 9.70 -15.68 -8.21
CA GLY A 5 8.97 -16.74 -7.51
C GLY A 5 7.49 -16.45 -7.20
N PHE A 6 6.94 -15.34 -7.68
CA PHE A 6 5.52 -15.00 -7.51
C PHE A 6 4.80 -15.07 -8.86
N PRO A 7 4.23 -16.23 -9.25
CA PRO A 7 3.53 -16.38 -10.52
C PRO A 7 2.27 -15.50 -10.55
N LEU A 8 1.87 -15.07 -11.76
CA LEU A 8 0.60 -14.35 -11.96
C LEU A 8 -0.57 -15.27 -11.62
N GLU A 9 -1.46 -14.81 -10.74
CA GLU A 9 -2.65 -15.56 -10.33
C GLU A 9 -3.88 -15.12 -11.11
N HIS A 10 -4.07 -13.81 -11.24
CA HIS A 10 -5.19 -13.22 -11.94
C HIS A 10 -4.82 -11.83 -12.47
N SER A 11 -5.52 -11.38 -13.51
CA SER A 11 -5.39 -10.03 -14.07
C SER A 11 -6.78 -9.50 -14.42
N GLN A 12 -7.05 -8.25 -14.03
CA GLN A 12 -8.30 -7.55 -14.31
C GLN A 12 -8.04 -6.06 -14.49
N ASP A 13 -8.60 -5.45 -15.55
CA ASP A 13 -8.63 -3.99 -15.77
C ASP A 13 -7.28 -3.31 -15.50
N SER A 14 -6.21 -3.81 -16.13
CA SER A 14 -4.80 -3.40 -16.00
C SER A 14 -4.19 -3.57 -14.60
N VAL A 15 -4.73 -4.49 -13.80
CA VAL A 15 -4.23 -4.85 -12.49
C VAL A 15 -3.88 -6.33 -12.46
N ASP A 16 -2.64 -6.64 -12.12
CA ASP A 16 -2.16 -7.99 -11.90
C ASP A 16 -2.12 -8.33 -10.41
N TYR A 17 -2.51 -9.56 -10.08
CA TYR A 17 -2.54 -10.08 -8.71
C TYR A 17 -1.56 -11.25 -8.55
N PHE A 18 -0.82 -11.22 -7.45
CA PHE A 18 0.17 -12.22 -7.10
C PHE A 18 0.11 -12.55 -5.60
N CYS A 19 0.60 -13.73 -5.23
CA CYS A 19 0.79 -14.15 -3.85
C CYS A 19 -0.51 -14.13 -3.03
N GLU A 20 -1.46 -14.98 -3.39
CA GLU A 20 -2.80 -15.06 -2.79
C GLU A 20 -3.53 -13.71 -2.85
N SER A 21 -3.37 -13.01 -3.97
CA SER A 21 -3.82 -11.63 -4.20
C SER A 21 -3.34 -10.61 -3.17
N CYS A 22 -2.28 -10.88 -2.40
CA CYS A 22 -1.75 -9.91 -1.43
C CYS A 22 -0.88 -8.84 -2.08
N MET A 23 -0.41 -9.07 -3.31
CA MET A 23 0.31 -8.08 -4.11
C MET A 23 -0.52 -7.71 -5.33
N GLN A 24 -0.88 -6.44 -5.42
CA GLN A 24 -1.60 -5.83 -6.53
C GLN A 24 -0.62 -4.95 -7.30
N VAL A 25 -0.49 -5.14 -8.61
CA VAL A 25 0.35 -4.32 -9.48
C VAL A 25 -0.53 -3.67 -10.54
N SER A 26 -0.65 -2.34 -10.49
CA SER A 26 -1.45 -1.58 -11.45
C SER A 26 -0.58 -0.98 -12.55
N HIS A 27 -1.00 -1.18 -13.78
CA HIS A 27 -0.28 -0.77 -14.98
C HIS A 27 -0.90 0.51 -15.56
N GLY A 28 -0.03 1.40 -16.07
CA GLY A 28 -0.42 2.59 -16.81
C GLY A 28 -0.77 2.28 -18.27
N PRO A 29 -1.12 3.32 -19.06
CA PRO A 29 -1.56 3.15 -20.44
C PRO A 29 -0.54 2.51 -21.40
N ASN A 30 0.76 2.56 -21.07
CA ASN A 30 1.82 1.96 -21.87
C ASN A 30 2.39 0.68 -21.22
N ASP A 31 1.60 0.03 -20.36
CA ASP A 31 1.95 -1.19 -19.63
C ASP A 31 3.09 -1.01 -18.60
N GLU A 32 3.43 0.24 -18.26
CA GLU A 32 4.37 0.54 -17.20
C GLU A 32 3.74 0.37 -15.81
N VAL A 33 4.47 -0.19 -14.85
CA VAL A 33 3.98 -0.25 -13.46
C VAL A 33 3.80 1.17 -12.92
N SER A 34 2.58 1.50 -12.52
CA SER A 34 2.21 2.81 -11.96
C SER A 34 2.06 2.77 -10.44
N PHE A 35 1.60 1.64 -9.91
CA PHE A 35 1.31 1.46 -8.49
C PHE A 35 1.46 -0.01 -8.08
N ILE A 36 1.95 -0.24 -6.88
CA ILE A 36 2.00 -1.55 -6.24
C ILE A 36 1.33 -1.41 -4.88
N GLY A 37 0.21 -2.13 -4.67
CA GLY A 37 -0.46 -2.27 -3.38
C GLY A 37 -0.11 -3.62 -2.76
N VAL A 38 0.13 -3.63 -1.46
CA VAL A 38 0.36 -4.88 -0.70
C VAL A 38 -0.56 -4.95 0.51
N SER A 39 -1.00 -6.16 0.86
CA SER A 39 -1.81 -6.44 2.05
C SER A 39 -1.17 -7.53 2.91
N GLY A 40 -1.61 -7.62 4.16
CA GLY A 40 -1.07 -8.58 5.13
C GLY A 40 -1.20 -10.02 4.65
N ASN A 41 -0.07 -10.74 4.60
CA ASN A 41 -0.02 -12.16 4.28
C ASN A 41 0.93 -12.90 5.26
N PRO A 42 0.58 -14.10 5.78
CA PRO A 42 1.43 -14.82 6.74
C PRO A 42 2.71 -15.40 6.12
N ASN A 43 2.77 -15.54 4.80
CA ASN A 43 3.88 -16.18 4.07
C ASN A 43 4.87 -15.16 3.50
N VAL A 44 4.56 -13.86 3.54
CA VAL A 44 5.41 -12.80 3.00
C VAL A 44 5.45 -11.60 3.94
N THR A 45 6.64 -11.08 4.17
CA THR A 45 6.87 -9.89 4.98
C THR A 45 7.15 -8.69 4.09
N PHE A 46 6.41 -7.60 4.33
CA PHE A 46 6.63 -6.31 3.66
C PHE A 46 7.28 -5.34 4.64
N VAL A 47 8.43 -4.81 4.25
CA VAL A 47 9.28 -4.04 5.16
C VAL A 47 9.37 -2.58 4.72
N PHE A 48 9.11 -1.66 5.65
CA PHE A 48 9.42 -0.24 5.49
C PHE A 48 10.44 0.17 6.55
N LYS A 49 11.61 0.66 6.12
CA LYS A 49 12.72 1.07 7.01
C LYS A 49 13.07 0.04 8.10
N GLY A 50 13.00 -1.25 7.77
CA GLY A 50 13.37 -2.35 8.66
C GLY A 50 12.26 -2.89 9.56
N ILE A 51 11.03 -2.32 9.52
CA ILE A 51 9.88 -2.86 10.26
C ILE A 51 8.91 -3.58 9.32
N ASP A 52 8.26 -4.65 9.80
CA ASP A 52 7.17 -5.32 9.11
C ASP A 52 5.87 -4.51 9.26
N VAL A 53 5.41 -3.89 8.17
CA VAL A 53 4.29 -2.94 8.22
C VAL A 53 2.96 -3.59 8.63
N PHE A 54 2.84 -4.93 8.58
CA PHE A 54 1.62 -5.64 8.97
C PHE A 54 1.72 -6.30 10.36
N ARG A 55 2.86 -6.14 11.06
CA ARG A 55 3.03 -6.59 12.47
C ARG A 55 2.93 -5.44 13.47
N HIS A 56 2.91 -4.21 12.99
CA HIS A 56 2.81 -3.00 13.79
C HIS A 56 1.43 -2.38 13.64
N SER A 57 1.00 -1.60 14.64
CA SER A 57 -0.30 -0.93 14.60
C SER A 57 -0.35 0.10 13.46
N ALA A 58 -1.55 0.38 12.95
CA ALA A 58 -1.76 1.37 11.91
C ALA A 58 -1.15 2.74 12.28
N ILE A 59 -1.30 3.16 13.55
CA ILE A 59 -0.76 4.43 14.05
C ILE A 59 0.77 4.44 14.12
N ASP A 60 1.41 3.32 14.47
CA ASP A 60 2.88 3.22 14.49
C ASP A 60 3.45 3.31 13.07
N VAL A 61 2.84 2.57 12.13
CA VAL A 61 3.23 2.56 10.72
C VAL A 61 3.04 3.95 10.10
N PHE A 62 1.88 4.58 10.36
CA PHE A 62 1.61 5.95 9.92
C PHE A 62 2.66 6.92 10.45
N SER A 63 2.96 6.87 11.75
CA SER A 63 3.92 7.79 12.38
C SER A 63 5.31 7.64 11.79
N LEU A 64 5.75 6.41 11.52
CA LEU A 64 7.04 6.13 10.88
C LEU A 64 7.11 6.69 9.45
N MET A 65 6.05 6.50 8.66
CA MET A 65 5.99 6.98 7.28
C MET A 65 5.86 8.50 7.21
N ALA A 66 5.07 9.11 8.09
CA ALA A 66 4.94 10.56 8.24
C ALA A 66 6.28 11.22 8.59
N ALA A 67 7.00 10.66 9.57
CA ALA A 67 8.33 11.14 9.93
C ALA A 67 9.36 11.00 8.79
N SER A 68 9.07 10.12 7.81
CA SER A 68 9.95 9.84 6.67
C SER A 68 9.63 10.67 5.44
N ASP A 69 8.40 11.19 5.30
CA ASP A 69 7.95 11.85 4.07
C ASP A 69 8.54 13.25 3.89
N ASN A 70 8.71 13.96 4.99
CA ASN A 70 9.24 15.33 5.00
C ASN A 70 8.46 16.30 4.09
N SER A 71 7.14 16.09 3.91
CA SER A 71 6.26 16.99 3.14
C SER A 71 5.52 18.02 4.00
N GLY A 72 5.77 18.04 5.31
CA GLY A 72 5.11 18.91 6.28
C GLY A 72 4.39 18.11 7.38
N PRO A 73 3.46 18.76 8.11
CA PRO A 73 2.66 18.08 9.13
C PRO A 73 1.72 17.05 8.51
N HIS A 74 1.59 15.91 9.19
CA HIS A 74 0.67 14.83 8.83
C HIS A 74 -0.29 14.57 10.00
N GLU A 75 -1.56 14.38 9.70
CA GLU A 75 -2.60 14.02 10.67
C GLU A 75 -3.07 12.59 10.40
N PHE A 76 -3.11 11.77 11.43
CA PHE A 76 -3.59 10.39 11.32
C PHE A 76 -5.07 10.37 10.94
N SER A 77 -5.41 9.55 9.95
CA SER A 77 -6.78 9.27 9.52
C SER A 77 -6.86 7.78 9.24
N PRO A 78 -7.82 7.02 9.79
CA PRO A 78 -7.89 5.57 9.60
C PRO A 78 -8.36 5.16 8.20
N TYR A 79 -8.89 6.06 7.37
CA TYR A 79 -9.53 5.69 6.10
C TYR A 79 -8.55 5.60 4.92
N GLU A 80 -8.02 6.73 4.49
CA GLU A 80 -7.06 6.78 3.39
C GLU A 80 -6.03 7.87 3.66
N TYR A 81 -4.78 7.59 3.30
CA TYR A 81 -3.72 8.57 3.38
C TYR A 81 -2.72 8.43 2.25
N LEU A 82 -2.18 9.55 1.79
CA LEU A 82 -1.12 9.62 0.79
C LEU A 82 0.01 10.50 1.30
N PHE A 83 1.19 9.92 1.43
CA PHE A 83 2.45 10.61 1.69
C PHE A 83 3.03 11.10 0.36
N PRO A 84 2.94 12.41 0.04
CA PRO A 84 3.17 12.91 -1.32
C PRO A 84 4.63 12.85 -1.79
N ASN A 85 5.62 12.92 -0.90
CA ASN A 85 7.03 12.86 -1.31
C ASN A 85 7.50 11.42 -1.55
N GLN A 86 6.98 10.47 -0.79
CA GLN A 86 7.26 9.03 -0.94
C GLN A 86 6.34 8.35 -1.97
N ILE A 87 5.23 8.99 -2.33
CA ILE A 87 4.15 8.41 -3.14
C ILE A 87 3.67 7.09 -2.49
N LEU A 88 3.53 7.12 -1.17
CA LEU A 88 3.13 5.97 -0.37
C LEU A 88 1.69 6.17 0.09
N THR A 89 0.86 5.15 -0.09
CA THR A 89 -0.54 5.16 0.33
C THR A 89 -0.81 4.20 1.47
N LEU A 90 -1.75 4.59 2.33
CA LEU A 90 -2.33 3.76 3.37
C LEU A 90 -3.83 3.69 3.14
N TRP A 91 -4.39 2.49 3.19
CA TRP A 91 -5.82 2.26 3.00
C TRP A 91 -6.36 1.40 4.13
N ASP A 92 -7.39 1.94 4.77
CA ASP A 92 -8.32 1.33 5.73
C ASP A 92 -7.62 0.63 6.91
N ALA A 93 -7.47 1.35 8.02
CA ALA A 93 -6.99 0.82 9.28
C ALA A 93 -8.15 0.16 10.03
N ASP A 94 -8.10 -1.17 10.18
CA ASP A 94 -9.13 -1.95 10.86
C ASP A 94 -8.52 -3.21 11.48
N GLU A 95 -9.12 -3.72 12.56
CA GLU A 95 -8.69 -4.94 13.24
C GLU A 95 -8.83 -6.18 12.34
N GLN A 96 -9.81 -6.22 11.43
CA GLN A 96 -10.04 -7.36 10.53
C GLN A 96 -8.85 -7.64 9.60
N TYR A 97 -7.94 -6.68 9.45
CA TYR A 97 -6.74 -6.84 8.62
C TYR A 97 -5.55 -7.42 9.39
N ASP A 98 -5.61 -7.56 10.72
CA ASP A 98 -4.52 -8.11 11.56
C ASP A 98 -4.46 -9.64 11.51
N ARG A 99 -4.29 -10.14 10.29
CA ARG A 99 -4.16 -11.57 9.97
C ARG A 99 -2.99 -12.24 10.67
N GLN A 100 -1.99 -11.48 11.11
CA GLN A 100 -0.81 -11.98 11.81
C GLN A 100 -0.90 -11.89 13.34
N GLY A 101 -1.71 -10.98 13.88
CA GLY A 101 -1.91 -10.79 15.32
C GLY A 101 -3.25 -11.29 15.85
N GLY A 102 -4.06 -11.92 14.99
CA GLY A 102 -5.33 -12.52 15.36
C GLY A 102 -6.44 -11.49 15.56
N GLU A 103 -6.45 -10.43 14.74
CA GLU A 103 -7.51 -9.41 14.71
C GLU A 103 -7.62 -8.64 16.04
N ASN A 104 -6.49 -8.31 16.68
CA ASN A 104 -6.46 -7.66 18.01
C ASN A 104 -5.92 -6.23 17.99
N ARG A 105 -5.58 -5.70 16.82
CA ARG A 105 -5.08 -4.33 16.63
C ARG A 105 -5.42 -3.84 15.25
N GLU A 106 -5.71 -2.56 15.12
CA GLU A 106 -5.86 -1.93 13.81
C GLU A 106 -4.53 -2.01 13.05
N VAL A 107 -4.58 -2.59 11.85
CA VAL A 107 -3.49 -2.55 10.88
C VAL A 107 -4.06 -2.06 9.55
N TRP A 108 -3.20 -1.52 8.71
CA TRP A 108 -3.61 -1.09 7.38
C TRP A 108 -4.02 -2.29 6.52
N GLY A 109 -5.18 -2.21 5.88
CA GLY A 109 -5.65 -3.20 4.93
C GLY A 109 -4.80 -3.24 3.67
N GLN A 110 -4.28 -2.08 3.24
CA GLN A 110 -3.27 -2.00 2.19
C GLN A 110 -2.24 -0.90 2.46
N VAL A 111 -0.99 -1.23 2.17
CA VAL A 111 0.11 -0.27 2.03
C VAL A 111 0.53 -0.26 0.57
N GLY A 112 0.61 0.91 -0.06
CA GLY A 112 0.90 1.02 -1.48
C GLY A 112 2.05 1.97 -1.79
N ILE A 113 2.72 1.74 -2.91
CA ILE A 113 3.73 2.63 -3.46
C ILE A 113 3.42 2.92 -4.93
N GLY A 114 3.34 4.19 -5.27
CA GLY A 114 3.13 4.65 -6.63
C GLY A 114 4.35 5.36 -7.20
N ASN A 115 4.22 5.76 -8.46
CA ASN A 115 5.16 6.64 -9.13
C ASN A 115 4.50 7.98 -9.51
N SER A 116 5.21 8.81 -10.28
CA SER A 116 4.69 10.10 -10.74
C SER A 116 3.40 9.99 -11.57
N ALA A 117 3.21 8.90 -12.32
CA ALA A 117 2.00 8.66 -13.09
C ALA A 117 0.80 8.40 -12.17
N TYR A 118 0.99 7.59 -11.12
CA TYR A 118 -0.01 7.40 -10.07
C TYR A 118 -0.37 8.72 -9.37
N MET A 119 0.62 9.53 -9.00
CA MET A 119 0.36 10.86 -8.42
C MET A 119 -0.44 11.77 -9.35
N ALA A 120 -0.14 11.76 -10.66
CA ALA A 120 -0.88 12.54 -11.64
C ALA A 120 -2.35 12.07 -11.72
N ALA A 121 -2.59 10.75 -11.70
CA ALA A 121 -3.93 10.18 -11.70
C ALA A 121 -4.74 10.59 -10.45
N ILE A 122 -4.16 10.48 -9.25
CA ILE A 122 -4.82 10.88 -8.00
C ILE A 122 -5.17 12.37 -8.00
N ARG A 123 -4.25 13.23 -8.46
CA ARG A 123 -4.52 14.67 -8.59
C ARG A 123 -5.68 14.94 -9.55
N ALA A 124 -5.71 14.25 -10.69
CA ALA A 124 -6.77 14.41 -11.68
C ALA A 124 -8.15 13.97 -11.14
N ILE A 125 -8.22 12.98 -10.24
CA ILE A 125 -9.46 12.59 -9.57
C ILE A 125 -9.91 13.68 -8.58
N LYS A 126 -9.00 14.15 -7.72
CA LYS A 126 -9.31 15.18 -6.71
C LYS A 126 -9.74 16.53 -7.31
N THR A 127 -9.25 16.89 -8.50
CA THR A 127 -9.70 18.11 -9.20
C THR A 127 -11.11 17.98 -9.80
N LYS A 128 -11.62 16.75 -9.97
CA LYS A 128 -12.97 16.50 -10.51
C LYS A 128 -14.06 16.37 -9.45
N MET A 129 -13.67 16.33 -8.17
CA MET A 129 -14.58 16.31 -7.02
C MET A 129 -14.81 17.73 -6.49
#